data_AF-A0A530QLR5-F1
#
_entry.id   AF-A0A530QLR5-F1
#
_cell.length_a   1.000
_cell.length_b   1.000
_cell.length_c   1.000
_cell.angle_alpha   90.00
_cell.angle_beta   90.00
_cell.angle_gamma   90.00
#
_symmetry.space_group_name_H-M   'P 1'
#
loop_
_entity.id
_entity.type
_entity.pdbx_description
1 polymer ?
#
loop_
_entity_poly.entity_id
_entity_poly.type
_entity_poly.pdbx_seq_one_letter_code
_entity_poly.pdbx_strand_id
1 'polypeptide(L)'
;CLITMLEDTNEIRRGSLQQALCAARRQVVKWTAADAGIDDLTRCGLRGSPTVVKRVFAPTARAERAAQIDTAERGLQDIADELIADILTRRPALEHELAFNSGT
;
A
#
# COMPACT_ATOMS: atom_id res chain seq x y z
N CYS A 1 1.46 -23.18 8.89
CA CYS A 1 0.76 -21.88 8.72
C CYS A 1 1.39 -21.13 7.55
N LEU A 2 0.71 -20.13 6.99
CA LEU A 2 1.22 -19.22 5.97
C LEU A 2 1.23 -17.80 6.56
N ILE A 3 2.32 -17.05 6.36
CA ILE A 3 2.49 -15.69 6.89
C ILE A 3 2.85 -14.77 5.72
N THR A 4 2.12 -13.67 5.56
CA THR A 4 2.46 -12.58 4.65
C THR A 4 3.07 -11.44 5.46
N MET A 5 4.31 -11.06 5.12
CA MET A 5 4.99 -9.93 5.75
C MET A 5 4.57 -8.63 5.08
N LEU A 6 4.21 -7.62 5.87
CA LEU A 6 3.92 -6.28 5.39
C LEU A 6 5.20 -5.43 5.40
N GLU A 7 5.22 -4.36 4.62
CA GLU A 7 6.24 -3.32 4.77
C GLU A 7 6.28 -2.80 6.22
N ASP A 8 7.45 -2.31 6.63
CA ASP A 8 7.72 -1.81 7.99
C ASP A 8 7.53 -2.83 9.14
N THR A 9 7.32 -4.12 8.85
CA THR A 9 7.37 -5.17 9.88
C THR A 9 8.80 -5.30 10.45
N ASN A 10 9.83 -5.00 9.65
CA ASN A 10 11.22 -4.97 10.06
C ASN A 10 12.09 -4.13 9.09
N GLU A 11 13.29 -3.80 9.53
CA GLU A 11 14.31 -3.21 8.66
C GLU A 11 15.19 -4.31 8.04
N ILE A 12 15.35 -4.29 6.71
CA ILE A 12 16.22 -5.23 6.00
C ILE A 12 17.69 -4.89 6.34
N ARG A 13 18.38 -5.82 6.99
CA ARG A 13 19.81 -5.67 7.28
C ARG A 13 20.63 -5.57 5.99
N ARG A 14 21.73 -4.79 6.03
CA ARG A 14 22.75 -4.86 4.99
C ARG A 14 23.52 -6.18 5.10
N GLY A 15 23.70 -6.86 3.96
CA GLY A 15 24.58 -8.03 3.87
C GLY A 15 26.06 -7.63 4.05
N SER A 16 26.86 -8.48 4.69
CA SER A 16 28.31 -8.26 4.74
C SER A 16 28.97 -8.58 3.39
N LEU A 17 30.15 -8.00 3.13
CA LEU A 17 30.91 -8.27 1.90
C LEU A 17 31.16 -9.77 1.69
N GLN A 18 31.51 -10.49 2.76
CA GLN A 18 31.71 -11.94 2.71
C GLN A 18 30.45 -12.67 2.25
N GLN A 19 29.28 -12.32 2.79
CA GLN A 19 28.02 -12.95 2.41
C GLN A 19 27.61 -12.61 0.99
N ALA A 20 27.85 -11.37 0.53
CA ALA A 20 27.61 -10.99 -0.86
C ALA A 20 28.48 -11.81 -1.83
N LEU A 21 29.77 -11.97 -1.53
CA LEU A 21 30.68 -12.79 -2.34
C LEU A 21 30.28 -14.28 -2.35
N CYS A 22 29.83 -14.82 -1.20
CA CYS A 22 29.31 -16.17 -1.12
C CYS A 22 28.02 -16.35 -1.94
N ALA A 23 27.09 -15.39 -1.84
CA ALA A 23 25.84 -15.41 -2.60
C ALA A 23 26.11 -15.34 -4.10
N ALA A 24 27.03 -14.49 -4.55
CA ALA A 24 27.38 -14.34 -5.96
C ALA A 24 27.93 -15.64 -6.59
N ARG A 25 28.62 -16.48 -5.82
CA ARG A 25 29.14 -17.78 -6.28
C ARG A 25 28.14 -18.92 -6.15
N ARG A 26 27.02 -18.71 -5.44
CA ARG A 26 26.07 -19.78 -5.16
C ARG A 26 25.34 -20.16 -6.45
N GLN A 27 25.33 -21.45 -6.77
CA GLN A 27 24.47 -21.97 -7.82
C GLN A 27 23.01 -21.96 -7.34
N VAL A 28 22.16 -21.21 -8.04
CA VAL A 28 20.71 -21.19 -7.82
C VAL A 28 20.10 -22.25 -8.72
N VAL A 29 19.49 -23.27 -8.11
CA VAL A 29 18.76 -24.31 -8.84
C VAL A 29 17.58 -23.67 -9.55
N LYS A 30 17.45 -23.91 -10.85
CA LYS A 30 16.34 -23.43 -11.67
C LYS A 30 15.41 -24.59 -11.94
N TRP A 31 14.13 -24.43 -11.61
CA TRP A 31 13.10 -25.40 -11.93
C TRP A 31 12.23 -24.90 -13.07
N THR A 32 11.98 -25.78 -14.03
CA THR A 32 10.90 -25.65 -15.00
C THR A 32 9.58 -26.12 -14.37
N ALA A 33 8.46 -25.90 -15.06
CA ALA A 33 7.18 -26.46 -14.65
C ALA A 33 7.21 -27.99 -14.57
N ALA A 34 7.94 -28.65 -15.48
CA ALA A 34 8.13 -30.09 -15.46
C ALA A 34 8.95 -30.55 -14.24
N ASP A 35 10.05 -29.84 -13.91
CA ASP A 35 10.87 -30.14 -12.72
C ASP A 35 10.07 -29.99 -11.41
N ALA A 36 9.07 -29.10 -11.41
CA ALA A 36 8.17 -28.87 -10.29
C ALA A 36 6.97 -29.84 -10.24
N GLY A 37 6.86 -30.81 -11.16
CA GLY A 37 5.76 -31.78 -11.20
C GLY A 37 4.40 -31.19 -11.59
N ILE A 38 4.40 -30.13 -12.41
CA ILE A 38 3.17 -29.50 -12.89
C ILE A 38 2.71 -30.20 -14.18
N ASP A 39 1.72 -31.08 -14.06
CA ASP A 39 1.17 -31.84 -15.20
C ASP A 39 0.29 -30.97 -16.11
N ASP A 40 -0.49 -30.06 -15.53
CA ASP A 40 -1.42 -29.20 -16.24
C ASP A 40 -0.89 -27.76 -16.36
N LEU A 41 -0.19 -27.50 -17.46
CA LEU A 41 0.34 -26.17 -17.79
C LEU A 41 -0.76 -25.13 -18.05
N THR A 42 -2.02 -25.54 -18.24
CA THR A 42 -3.13 -24.59 -18.43
C THR A 42 -3.49 -23.87 -17.14
N ARG A 43 -3.03 -24.36 -15.97
CA ARG A 43 -3.19 -23.71 -14.67
C ARG A 43 -2.07 -22.72 -14.33
N CYS A 44 -1.13 -22.50 -15.24
CA CYS A 44 0.00 -21.61 -15.03
C CYS A 44 0.02 -20.42 -16.00
N GLY A 45 0.69 -19.35 -15.59
CA GLY A 45 0.91 -18.15 -16.40
C GLY A 45 -0.40 -17.50 -16.87
N LEU A 46 -0.37 -16.94 -18.08
CA LEU A 46 -1.53 -16.24 -18.67
C LEU A 46 -2.73 -17.16 -18.88
N ARG A 47 -2.50 -18.44 -19.24
CA ARG A 47 -3.57 -19.41 -19.50
C ARG A 47 -4.34 -19.78 -18.23
N GLY A 48 -3.63 -19.85 -17.09
CA GLY A 48 -4.22 -20.20 -15.79
C GLY A 48 -4.79 -19.02 -15.02
N SER A 49 -4.59 -17.79 -15.48
CA SER A 49 -5.05 -16.60 -14.75
C SER A 49 -6.55 -16.38 -14.97
N PRO A 50 -7.37 -16.31 -13.90
CA PRO A 50 -8.79 -15.97 -14.02
C PRO A 50 -9.00 -14.49 -14.34
N THR A 51 -7.98 -13.64 -14.16
CA THR A 51 -8.04 -12.19 -14.40
C THR A 51 -7.06 -11.76 -15.49
N VAL A 52 -7.46 -10.74 -16.27
CA VAL A 52 -6.64 -10.18 -17.36
C VAL A 52 -6.62 -8.66 -17.24
N VAL A 53 -5.42 -8.08 -17.20
CA VAL A 53 -5.23 -6.62 -17.18
C VAL A 53 -5.60 -6.06 -18.56
N LYS A 54 -6.75 -5.37 -18.65
CA LYS A 54 -7.23 -4.80 -19.91
C LYS A 54 -6.60 -3.45 -20.27
N ARG A 55 -6.29 -2.62 -19.28
CA ARG A 55 -5.75 -1.26 -19.48
C ARG A 55 -4.96 -0.83 -18.26
N VAL A 56 -3.82 -0.18 -18.50
CA VAL A 56 -3.00 0.49 -17.48
C VAL A 56 -2.98 1.98 -17.82
N PHE A 57 -3.20 2.83 -16.83
CA PHE A 57 -3.20 4.28 -16.99
C PHE A 57 -2.72 4.95 -15.70
N ALA A 58 -2.10 6.12 -15.82
CA ALA A 58 -1.74 6.93 -14.66
C ALA A 58 -2.98 7.66 -14.12
N PRO A 59 -3.17 7.73 -12.78
CA PRO A 59 -4.25 8.53 -12.21
C PRO A 59 -4.04 10.01 -12.51
N THR A 60 -5.12 10.75 -12.73
CA THR A 60 -5.07 12.20 -12.91
C THR A 60 -4.70 12.88 -11.60
N ALA A 61 -3.93 13.98 -11.66
CA ALA A 61 -3.67 14.82 -10.50
C ALA A 61 -4.98 15.34 -9.89
N ARG A 62 -4.97 15.63 -8.58
CA ARG A 62 -6.11 16.29 -7.93
C ARG A 62 -6.32 17.67 -8.56
N ALA A 63 -7.56 17.96 -8.95
CA ALA A 63 -7.92 19.25 -9.54
C ALA A 63 -7.96 20.37 -8.49
N GLU A 64 -8.37 20.04 -7.27
CA GLU A 64 -8.52 21.00 -6.17
C GLU A 64 -7.23 21.12 -5.37
N ARG A 65 -6.86 22.37 -5.08
CA ARG A 65 -5.76 22.69 -4.16
C ARG A 65 -6.19 22.44 -2.72
N ALA A 66 -5.22 22.19 -1.85
CA ALA A 66 -5.47 22.20 -0.42
C ALA A 66 -5.98 23.59 0.01
N ALA A 67 -7.09 23.61 0.74
CA ALA A 67 -7.51 24.81 1.43
C ALA A 67 -6.61 25.02 2.65
N GLN A 68 -6.18 26.25 2.86
CA GLN A 68 -5.34 26.63 3.99
C GLN A 68 -6.18 27.37 5.01
N ILE A 69 -5.96 27.05 6.27
CA ILE A 69 -6.53 27.79 7.42
C ILE A 69 -5.43 28.72 7.91
N ASP A 70 -5.77 29.99 8.10
CA ASP A 70 -4.80 30.97 8.60
C ASP A 70 -4.45 30.68 10.06
N THR A 71 -3.15 30.63 10.35
CA THR A 71 -2.61 30.32 11.68
C THR A 71 -1.99 31.53 12.36
N ALA A 72 -1.89 32.68 11.68
CA ALA A 72 -1.23 33.85 12.22
C ALA A 72 -2.01 34.44 13.41
N GLU A 73 -1.31 34.72 14.51
CA GLU A 73 -1.85 35.43 15.69
C GLU A 73 -3.10 34.79 16.33
N ARG A 74 -3.29 33.47 16.17
CA ARG A 74 -4.45 32.73 16.68
C ARG A 74 -4.07 31.70 17.74
N GLY A 75 -5.01 31.41 18.62
CA GLY A 75 -4.91 30.30 19.56
C GLY A 75 -4.99 28.95 18.84
N LEU A 76 -4.28 27.94 19.35
CA LEU A 76 -4.31 26.58 18.80
C LEU A 76 -5.72 25.96 18.81
N GLN A 77 -6.52 26.29 19.83
CA GLN A 77 -7.90 25.83 19.94
C GLN A 77 -8.76 26.39 18.80
N ASP A 78 -8.64 27.68 18.53
CA ASP A 78 -9.43 28.34 17.47
C ASP A 78 -9.10 27.78 16.08
N ILE A 79 -7.83 27.45 15.84
CA ILE A 79 -7.38 26.84 14.57
C ILE A 79 -7.94 25.41 14.45
N ALA A 80 -7.92 24.63 15.53
CA ALA A 80 -8.46 23.27 15.55
C ALA A 80 -9.97 23.27 15.32
N ASP A 81 -10.70 24.16 15.99
CA ASP A 81 -12.16 24.27 15.84
C ASP A 81 -12.56 24.67 14.42
N GLU A 82 -11.83 25.61 13.80
CA GLU A 82 -12.03 25.95 12.38
C GLU A 82 -11.72 24.78 11.46
N LEU A 83 -10.62 24.04 11.70
CA LEU A 83 -10.26 22.88 10.89
C LEU A 83 -11.34 21.81 10.89
N ILE A 84 -11.88 21.50 12.07
CA ILE A 84 -12.96 20.53 12.20
C ILE A 84 -14.21 21.05 11.49
N ALA A 85 -14.61 22.30 11.71
CA ALA A 85 -15.76 22.89 11.02
C ALA A 85 -15.62 22.86 9.49
N ASP A 86 -14.44 23.17 8.96
CA ASP A 86 -14.14 23.13 7.52
C ASP A 86 -14.22 21.71 6.94
N ILE A 87 -13.68 20.71 7.66
CA ILE A 87 -13.76 19.29 7.26
C ILE A 87 -15.22 18.84 7.18
N LEU A 88 -16.02 19.13 8.22
CA LEU A 88 -17.41 18.70 8.30
C LEU A 88 -18.28 19.41 7.27
N THR A 89 -18.01 20.69 7.01
CA THR A 89 -18.67 21.44 5.93
C THR A 89 -18.41 20.82 4.55
N ARG A 90 -17.17 20.40 4.27
CA ARG A 90 -16.82 19.78 2.98
C ARG A 90 -17.27 18.32 2.86
N ARG A 91 -17.47 17.64 3.99
CA ARG A 91 -17.87 16.24 4.07
C ARG A 91 -18.98 16.07 5.12
N PRO A 92 -20.22 16.47 4.82
CA PRO A 92 -21.31 16.43 5.81
C PRO A 92 -21.65 15.01 6.29
N ALA A 93 -21.41 13.97 5.49
CA ALA A 93 -21.63 12.58 5.89
C ALA A 93 -20.65 12.09 6.97
N LEU A 94 -19.51 12.77 7.14
CA LEU A 94 -18.43 12.32 8.04
C LEU A 94 -18.84 12.40 9.51
N GLU A 95 -19.72 13.32 9.90
CA GLU A 95 -20.25 13.39 11.27
C GLU A 95 -20.98 12.10 11.66
N HIS A 96 -21.84 11.60 10.77
CA HIS A 96 -22.58 10.36 10.98
C HIS A 96 -21.67 9.13 10.93
N GLU A 97 -20.69 9.10 10.01
CA GLU A 97 -19.73 7.99 9.89
C GLU A 97 -18.83 7.87 11.13
N LEU A 98 -18.35 8.99 11.68
CA LEU A 98 -17.52 8.99 12.89
C LEU A 98 -18.32 8.62 14.14
N ALA A 99 -19.57 9.08 14.24
CA ALA A 99 -20.46 8.72 15.35
C ALA A 99 -20.82 7.23 15.36
N PHE A 100 -20.79 6.55 14.20
CA PHE A 100 -21.03 5.12 14.10
C PHE A 100 -19.81 4.28 14.52
N ASN A 101 -18.59 4.79 14.30
CA ASN A 101 -17.34 4.09 14.63
C ASN A 101 -16.86 4.27 16.08
N SER A 102 -17.55 5.05 16.91
CA SER A 102 -17.28 5.16 18.35
C SER A 102 -18.02 4.12 19.20
N GLY A 103 -18.63 3.11 18.56
CA GLY A 103 -19.22 1.96 19.21
C GLY A 103 -18.23 0.82 19.46
N THR A 104 -17.86 0.65 20.74
CA THR A 104 -17.19 -0.51 21.39
C THR A 104 -15.82 -0.97 20.89
#